data_AF-A0A6B3EI36-F1
#
_entry.id   AF-A0A6B3EI36-F1
#
_cell.length_a   1.000
_cell.length_b   1.000
_cell.length_c   1.000
_cell.angle_alpha   90.00
_cell.angle_beta   90.00
_cell.angle_gamma   90.00
#
_symmetry.space_group_name_H-M   'P 1'
#
loop_
_entity.id
_entity.type
_entity.pdbx_description
1 polymer ?
#
loop_
_entity_poly.entity_id
_entity_poly.type
_entity_poly.pdbx_seq_one_letter_code
_entity_poly.pdbx_strand_id
1 'polypeptide(L)'
;FLDPAARRFYPDWERFADMCVPILRTEAGRNPHDKDLHDLVGELSTRSEEFRTRWGAHNVRHHGTGTKRFHHQAVGELTLAFEDLE
;
A
#
# COMPACT_ATOMS: atom_id res chain seq x y z
N PHE A 1 -4.05 -5.83 2.76
CA PHE A 1 -4.97 -6.42 1.77
C PHE A 1 -5.50 -7.78 2.22
N LEU A 2 -4.65 -8.73 2.62
CA LEU A 2 -5.10 -10.07 3.06
C LEU A 2 -5.42 -10.18 4.55
N ASP A 3 -4.84 -9.30 5.38
CA ASP A 3 -5.11 -9.28 6.81
C ASP A 3 -6.31 -8.37 7.13
N PRO A 4 -7.41 -8.90 7.70
CA PRO A 4 -8.55 -8.10 8.16
C PRO A 4 -8.19 -7.07 9.23
N ALA A 5 -7.13 -7.31 10.02
CA ALA A 5 -6.66 -6.37 11.03
C ALA A 5 -6.16 -5.06 10.43
N ALA A 6 -5.71 -5.06 9.16
CA ALA A 6 -5.27 -3.85 8.47
C ALA A 6 -6.35 -2.75 8.44
N ARG A 7 -7.63 -3.12 8.34
CA ARG A 7 -8.75 -2.16 8.33
C ARG A 7 -8.97 -1.48 9.69
N ARG A 8 -8.59 -2.15 10.78
CA ARG A 8 -8.65 -1.57 12.13
C ARG A 8 -7.40 -0.76 12.44
N PHE A 9 -6.27 -1.13 11.87
CA PHE A 9 -4.99 -0.48 12.09
C PHE A 9 -4.84 0.83 11.31
N TYR A 10 -5.40 0.90 10.10
CA TYR A 10 -5.43 2.10 9.26
C TYR A 10 -6.82 2.74 9.29
N PRO A 11 -7.04 3.84 10.04
CA PRO A 11 -8.33 4.52 10.09
C PRO A 11 -8.81 4.98 8.71
N ASP A 12 -7.89 5.45 7.87
CA ASP A 12 -8.12 5.81 6.47
C ASP A 12 -7.66 4.68 5.53
N TRP A 13 -8.17 3.46 5.73
CA TRP A 13 -7.70 2.27 5.02
C TRP A 13 -7.74 2.42 3.49
N GLU A 14 -8.80 3.02 2.93
CA GLU A 14 -8.92 3.26 1.49
C GLU A 14 -7.77 4.13 0.97
N ARG A 15 -7.45 5.23 1.67
CA ARG A 15 -6.35 6.12 1.33
C ARG A 15 -5.00 5.41 1.44
N PHE A 16 -4.83 4.58 2.46
CA PHE A 16 -3.61 3.79 2.61
C PHE A 16 -3.44 2.79 1.47
N ALA A 17 -4.51 2.06 1.10
CA ALA A 17 -4.52 1.11 0.00
C ALA A 17 -4.21 1.80 -1.34
N ASP A 18 -4.80 2.97 -1.59
CA ASP A 18 -4.56 3.79 -2.80
C ASP A 18 -3.12 4.31 -2.89
N MET A 19 -2.45 4.52 -1.76
CA MET A 19 -1.02 4.85 -1.73
C MET A 19 -0.14 3.62 -1.93
N CYS A 20 -0.49 2.45 -1.38
CA CYS A 20 0.39 1.29 -1.41
C CYS A 20 0.54 0.66 -2.80
N VAL A 21 -0.55 0.60 -3.57
CA VAL A 21 -0.57 -0.07 -4.88
C VAL A 21 0.38 0.57 -5.90
N PRO A 22 0.43 1.91 -6.06
CA PRO A 22 1.39 2.53 -6.97
C PRO A 22 2.86 2.35 -6.56
N ILE A 23 3.17 2.21 -5.26
CA ILE A 23 4.53 1.90 -4.79
C ILE A 23 4.96 0.52 -5.30
N LEU A 24 4.13 -0.50 -5.04
CA LEU A 24 4.41 -1.87 -5.47
C LEU A 24 4.59 -1.95 -7.00
N ARG A 25 3.83 -1.16 -7.74
CA ARG A 25 3.97 -1.05 -9.19
C ARG A 25 5.28 -0.42 -9.62
N THR A 26 5.67 0.67 -8.96
CA THR A 26 6.93 1.36 -9.26
C THR A 26 8.11 0.42 -9.04
N GLU A 27 8.12 -0.31 -7.92
CA GLU A 27 9.17 -1.29 -7.63
C GLU A 27 9.16 -2.49 -8.60
N ALA A 28 7.98 -2.99 -8.98
CA ALA A 28 7.87 -4.07 -9.97
C ALA A 28 8.38 -3.64 -11.35
N GLY A 29 8.22 -2.36 -11.70
CA GLY A 29 8.79 -1.77 -12.92
C GLY A 29 10.30 -1.53 -12.82
N ARG A 30 10.82 -1.20 -11.64
CA ARG A 30 12.25 -0.94 -11.40
C ARG A 30 13.09 -2.22 -11.46
N ASN A 31 12.57 -3.34 -10.95
CA ASN A 31 13.25 -4.64 -11.03
C ASN A 31 12.33 -5.74 -11.62
N PRO A 32 12.26 -5.86 -12.97
CA PRO A 32 11.40 -6.84 -13.64
C PRO A 32 11.75 -8.32 -13.37
N HIS A 33 12.87 -8.60 -12.70
CA HIS A 33 13.32 -9.95 -12.38
C HIS A 33 13.19 -10.29 -10.90
N ASP A 34 12.57 -9.41 -10.11
CA ASP A 34 12.26 -9.67 -8.71
C ASP A 34 11.11 -10.69 -8.60
N LYS A 35 11.50 -11.96 -8.40
CA LYS A 35 10.54 -13.05 -8.28
C LYS A 35 9.64 -12.90 -7.05
N ASP A 36 10.19 -12.46 -5.93
CA ASP A 36 9.44 -12.36 -4.68
C ASP A 36 8.36 -11.28 -4.78
N LEU A 37 8.69 -10.15 -5.41
CA LEU A 37 7.72 -9.10 -5.68
C LEU A 37 6.63 -9.54 -6.66
N HIS A 38 7.01 -10.28 -7.71
CA HIS A 38 6.04 -10.82 -8.66
C HIS A 38 5.09 -11.84 -8.01
N ASP A 39 5.62 -12.74 -7.19
CA ASP A 39 4.84 -13.73 -6.46
C ASP A 39 3.85 -13.04 -5.48
N LEU A 40 4.30 -12.00 -4.77
CA LEU A 40 3.44 -11.19 -3.90
C LEU A 40 2.31 -10.50 -4.68
N VAL A 41 2.64 -9.82 -5.79
CA VAL A 41 1.62 -9.15 -6.63
C VAL A 41 0.62 -10.17 -7.20
N GLY A 42 1.09 -11.35 -7.60
CA GLY A 42 0.25 -12.45 -8.05
C GLY A 42 -0.72 -12.91 -6.96
N GLU A 43 -0.21 -13.20 -5.77
CA GLU A 43 -1.03 -13.61 -4.63
C GLU A 43 -2.10 -12.56 -4.29
N LEU A 44 -1.70 -11.30 -4.15
CA LEU A 44 -2.62 -10.22 -3.81
C LEU A 44 -3.69 -10.02 -4.90
N SER A 45 -3.32 -10.13 -6.17
CA SER A 45 -4.25 -10.03 -7.30
C SER A 45 -5.25 -11.18 -7.35
N THR A 46 -4.85 -12.39 -6.96
CA THR A 46 -5.75 -13.55 -6.88
C THR A 46 -6.68 -13.46 -5.67
N ARG A 47 -6.14 -13.10 -4.49
CA ARG A 47 -6.82 -13.28 -3.21
C ARG A 47 -7.54 -12.04 -2.68
N SER A 48 -7.30 -10.85 -3.25
CA SER A 48 -7.95 -9.60 -2.82
C SER A 48 -8.57 -8.86 -4.00
N GLU A 49 -9.90 -8.75 -3.99
CA GLU A 49 -10.63 -7.94 -4.98
C GLU A 49 -10.24 -6.47 -4.92
N GLU A 50 -10.09 -5.92 -3.71
CA GLU A 50 -9.68 -4.53 -3.51
C GLU A 50 -8.30 -4.23 -4.06
N PHE A 51 -7.34 -5.16 -3.93
CA PHE A 51 -6.03 -5.03 -4.54
C PHE A 51 -6.13 -5.12 -6.07
N ARG A 52 -6.81 -6.16 -6.57
CA ARG A 52 -6.96 -6.41 -8.00
C ARG A 52 -7.60 -5.24 -8.74
N THR A 53 -8.63 -4.62 -8.17
CA THR A 53 -9.29 -3.44 -8.73
C THR A 53 -8.34 -2.25 -8.82
N ARG A 54 -7.57 -1.97 -7.76
CA ARG A 54 -6.58 -0.88 -7.74
C ARG A 54 -5.41 -1.11 -8.68
N TRP A 55 -4.90 -2.34 -8.71
CA TRP A 55 -3.83 -2.73 -9.62
C TRP A 55 -4.31 -2.60 -11.08
N GLY A 56 -5.51 -3.07 -11.39
CA GLY A 56 -6.11 -2.95 -12.73
C GLY A 56 -6.44 -1.51 -13.16
N ALA A 57 -6.57 -0.55 -12.23
CA ALA A 57 -6.83 0.86 -12.55
C ALA A 57 -5.60 1.59 -13.14
N HIS A 58 -4.43 0.95 -13.16
CA HIS A 58 -3.17 1.49 -13.63
C HIS A 58 -2.72 2.87 -13.11
N ASN A 59 -3.17 3.26 -11.92
CA ASN A 59 -2.78 4.53 -11.32
C ASN A 59 -1.29 4.50 -10.92
N VAL A 60 -0.46 5.30 -11.60
CA VAL A 60 0.87 5.69 -11.13
C VAL A 60 0.73 7.07 -10.51
N ARG A 61 0.76 7.15 -9.17
CA ARG A 61 0.88 8.43 -8.47
C ARG A 61 2.30 8.54 -7.96
N HIS A 62 2.94 9.68 -8.21
CA HIS A 62 4.17 10.05 -7.53
C HIS A 62 3.85 10.29 -6.05
N HIS A 63 4.51 9.55 -5.17
CA HIS A 63 4.46 9.80 -3.73
C HIS A 63 5.23 11.09 -3.44
N GLY A 64 4.66 11.91 -2.56
CA GLY A 64 5.28 13.13 -2.06
C GLY A 64 5.07 13.24 -0.56
N THR A 65 5.61 14.31 0.03
CA THR A 65 5.53 14.66 1.46
C THR A 65 4.09 14.63 1.99
N GLY A 66 3.88 14.13 3.22
CA GLY A 66 2.54 14.12 3.80
C GLY A 66 2.46 13.59 5.24
N THR A 67 1.23 13.41 5.74
CA THR A 67 0.95 12.86 7.06
C THR A 67 0.18 11.54 6.96
N LYS A 68 0.57 10.53 7.74
CA LYS A 68 -0.11 9.24 7.88
C LYS A 68 -0.70 9.11 9.29
N ARG A 69 -1.97 8.67 9.36
CA ARG A 69 -2.65 8.35 10.61
C ARG A 69 -2.71 6.85 10.82
N PHE A 70 -2.46 6.40 12.04
CA PHE A 70 -2.48 5.01 12.46
C PHE A 70 -3.26 4.87 13.77
N HIS A 71 -3.91 3.73 13.97
CA HIS A 71 -4.51 3.37 15.25
C HIS A 71 -3.83 2.12 15.82
N HIS A 72 -2.84 2.33 16.67
CA HIS A 72 -2.02 1.27 17.24
C HIS A 72 -2.61 0.75 18.55
N GLN A 73 -2.79 -0.57 18.69
CA GLN A 73 -3.51 -1.16 19.82
C GLN A 73 -2.95 -0.79 21.20
N ALA A 74 -1.64 -0.61 21.33
CA ALA A 74 -1.01 -0.29 22.61
C ALA A 74 -1.00 1.21 22.97
N VAL A 75 -1.11 2.11 21.99
CA VAL A 75 -0.85 3.56 22.20
C VAL A 75 -1.91 4.49 21.61
N GLY A 76 -2.94 3.95 20.93
CA GLY A 76 -4.02 4.74 20.35
C GLY A 76 -3.67 5.38 19.01
N GLU A 77 -4.25 6.55 18.74
CA GLU A 77 -4.02 7.30 17.49
C GLU A 77 -2.60 7.88 17.41
N LEU A 78 -1.97 7.68 16.26
CA LEU A 78 -0.67 8.26 15.91
C LEU A 78 -0.80 9.02 14.60
N THR A 79 -0.29 10.26 14.55
CA THR A 79 -0.14 11.05 13.32
C THR A 79 1.34 11.27 13.05
N LEU A 80 1.85 10.67 11.97
CA LEU A 80 3.27 10.75 11.60
C LEU A 80 3.42 11.56 10.30
N ALA A 81 4.28 12.57 10.33
CA ALA A 81 4.76 13.20 9.11
C ALA A 81 5.78 12.28 8.41
N PHE A 82 5.74 12.22 7.08
CA PHE A 82 6.73 11.54 6.27
C PHE A 82 7.20 12.46 5.15
N GLU A 83 8.50 12.42 4.89
CA GLU A 83 9.18 13.14 3.81
C GLU A 83 9.91 12.12 2.94
N ASP A 84 9.88 12.31 1.63
CA ASP A 84 10.73 11.55 0.72
C ASP A 84 12.11 12.22 0.70
N LEU A 85 13.18 11.45 0.91
CA LEU A 85 14.54 11.98 0.86
C LEU A 85 14.97 12.01 -0.62
N GLU A 86 15.13 13.20 -1.19
CA GLU A 86 15.79 13.38 -2.51
C GLU A 86 17.28 13.03 -2.46
#